data_AF-A0A1F7QK67-F1
#
_entry.id   AF-A0A1F7QK67-F1
#
_cell.length_a   1.000
_cell.length_b   1.000
_cell.length_c   1.000
_cell.angle_alpha   90.00
_cell.angle_beta   90.00
_cell.angle_gamma   90.00
#
_symmetry.space_group_name_H-M   'P 1'
#
loop_
_entity.id
_entity.type
_entity.pdbx_description
1 polymer ?
#
loop_
_entity_poly.entity_id
_entity_poly.type
_entity_poly.pdbx_seq_one_letter_code
_entity_poly.pdbx_strand_id
1 'polypeptide(L)'
;MSGPLLVLWLHLLGVVVWVGGLAYQAHVLGPAARRGGVAAFADAARRARPVAWAAVAVVVLSGLYNVTRLGPLERVLASGAGLLLAGKVVLVLAMVALAAQRDFAQVPRLGRALAAGEAPGPALAAIAWLDRLVLLLALIVVYLGLAVSRA
;
A
#
# COMPACT_ATOMS: atom_id res chain seq x y z
N MET A 1 23.97 -1.25 15.57
CA MET A 1 22.94 -2.05 14.84
C MET A 1 23.57 -2.56 13.55
N SER A 2 23.37 -3.83 13.18
CA SER A 2 23.87 -4.34 11.89
C SER A 2 23.06 -3.73 10.73
N GLY A 3 23.72 -3.43 9.60
CA GLY A 3 23.07 -2.82 8.42
C GLY A 3 21.80 -3.54 7.93
N PRO A 4 21.76 -4.88 7.84
CA PRO A 4 20.55 -5.62 7.44
C PRO A 4 19.37 -5.46 8.39
N LEU A 5 19.62 -5.40 9.71
CA LEU A 5 18.57 -5.21 10.71
C LEU A 5 17.92 -3.82 10.56
N LEU A 6 18.71 -2.79 10.28
CA LEU A 6 18.20 -1.44 10.04
C LEU A 6 17.30 -1.41 8.80
N VAL A 7 17.68 -2.08 7.70
CA VAL A 7 16.86 -2.14 6.48
C VAL A 7 15.55 -2.89 6.72
N LEU A 8 15.58 -4.01 7.45
CA LEU A 8 14.38 -4.74 7.83
C LEU A 8 13.46 -3.89 8.72
N TRP A 9 14.02 -3.18 9.70
CA TRP A 9 13.27 -2.28 10.57
C TRP A 9 12.60 -1.15 9.77
N LEU A 10 13.33 -0.52 8.84
CA LEU A 10 12.78 0.50 7.93
C LEU A 10 11.68 -0.07 7.03
N HIS A 11 11.86 -1.29 6.51
CA HIS A 11 10.83 -1.97 5.71
C HIS A 11 9.53 -2.11 6.50
N LEU A 12 9.61 -2.63 7.72
CA LEU A 12 8.45 -2.82 8.59
C LEU A 12 7.81 -1.49 8.98
N LEU A 13 8.60 -0.47 9.27
CA LEU A 13 8.09 0.87 9.56
C LEU A 13 7.31 1.44 8.37
N GLY A 14 7.85 1.30 7.15
CA GLY A 14 7.17 1.69 5.93
C GLY A 14 5.84 0.95 5.72
N VAL A 15 5.82 -0.37 5.98
CA VAL A 15 4.59 -1.18 5.91
C VAL A 15 3.56 -0.68 6.94
N VAL A 16 3.97 -0.44 8.19
CA VAL A 16 3.07 0.05 9.25
C VAL A 16 2.47 1.40 8.89
N VAL A 17 3.29 2.35 8.42
CA VAL A 17 2.80 3.69 8.04
C VAL A 17 1.87 3.61 6.84
N TRP A 18 2.24 2.86 5.80
CA TRP A 18 1.44 2.79 4.57
C TRP A 18 0.12 2.03 4.80
N VAL A 19 0.19 0.80 5.30
CA VAL A 19 -0.98 -0.07 5.49
C VAL A 19 -1.86 0.47 6.62
N GLY A 20 -1.27 0.97 7.71
CA GLY A 20 -2.02 1.60 8.80
C GLY A 20 -2.74 2.88 8.38
N GLY A 21 -2.08 3.74 7.59
CA GLY A 21 -2.70 4.93 7.01
C GLY A 21 -3.87 4.58 6.08
N LEU A 22 -3.70 3.58 5.23
CA LEU A 22 -4.75 3.09 4.33
C LEU A 22 -5.93 2.48 5.11
N ALA A 23 -5.65 1.74 6.19
CA ALA A 23 -6.66 1.17 7.08
C ALA A 23 -7.48 2.27 7.75
N TYR A 24 -6.82 3.32 8.27
CA TYR A 24 -7.46 4.49 8.85
C TYR A 24 -8.34 5.22 7.83
N GLN A 25 -7.84 5.44 6.60
CA GLN A 25 -8.64 6.05 5.54
C GLN A 25 -9.87 5.21 5.17
N ALA A 26 -9.72 3.90 5.02
CA ALA A 26 -10.81 3.01 4.60
C ALA A 26 -11.90 2.82 5.67
N HIS A 27 -11.51 2.76 6.95
CA HIS A 27 -12.40 2.36 8.04
C HIS A 27 -12.84 3.51 8.94
N VAL A 28 -12.14 4.65 8.95
CA VAL A 28 -12.51 5.81 9.76
C VAL A 28 -12.93 6.97 8.87
N LEU A 29 -12.05 7.46 8.00
CA LEU A 29 -12.35 8.64 7.18
C LEU A 29 -13.36 8.34 6.07
N GLY A 30 -13.32 7.16 5.45
CA GLY A 30 -14.23 6.76 4.38
C GLY A 30 -15.70 6.72 4.83
N PRO A 31 -16.03 6.08 5.96
CA PRO A 31 -17.37 6.14 6.54
C PRO A 31 -17.81 7.56 6.91
N ALA A 32 -16.92 8.38 7.49
CA ALA A 32 -17.21 9.79 7.77
C ALA A 32 -17.50 10.59 6.49
N ALA A 33 -16.75 10.32 5.41
CA ALA A 33 -16.97 10.94 4.11
C ALA A 33 -18.37 10.65 3.56
N ARG A 34 -18.85 9.40 3.67
CA ARG A 34 -20.21 9.02 3.24
C ARG A 34 -21.32 9.72 4.02
N ARG A 35 -21.04 10.24 5.22
CA ARG A 35 -21.99 10.98 6.06
C ARG A 35 -21.87 12.51 5.90
N GLY A 36 -21.25 12.99 4.82
CA GLY A 36 -21.09 14.41 4.51
C GLY A 36 -19.68 14.95 4.67
N GLY A 37 -18.72 14.15 5.18
CA GLY A 37 -17.32 14.57 5.38
C GLY A 37 -16.43 14.51 4.13
N VAL A 38 -16.99 14.55 2.92
CA VAL A 38 -16.24 14.27 1.67
C VAL A 38 -15.09 15.26 1.43
N ALA A 39 -15.32 16.55 1.70
CA ALA A 39 -14.28 17.58 1.52
C ALA A 39 -13.09 17.36 2.47
N ALA A 40 -13.36 17.06 3.75
CA ALA A 40 -12.34 16.74 4.74
C ALA A 40 -11.56 15.46 4.37
N PHE A 41 -12.26 14.43 3.88
CA PHE A 41 -11.62 13.22 3.37
C PHE A 41 -10.69 13.53 2.19
N ALA A 42 -11.15 14.31 1.21
CA ALA A 42 -10.35 14.64 0.03
C ALA A 42 -9.09 15.45 0.41
N ASP A 43 -9.20 16.39 1.34
CA ASP A 43 -8.05 17.15 1.84
C ASP A 43 -7.06 16.25 2.61
N ALA A 44 -7.56 15.44 3.53
CA ALA A 44 -6.74 14.48 4.28
C ALA A 44 -6.02 13.51 3.32
N ALA A 45 -6.70 12.99 2.30
CA ALA A 45 -6.12 12.11 1.30
C ALA A 45 -4.99 12.79 0.50
N ARG A 46 -5.17 14.05 0.08
CA ARG A 46 -4.12 14.80 -0.61
C ARG A 46 -2.91 15.05 0.29
N ARG A 47 -3.12 15.43 1.55
CA ARG A 47 -2.05 15.71 2.52
C ARG A 47 -1.31 14.45 2.95
N ALA A 48 -1.99 13.31 3.03
CA ALA A 48 -1.37 12.02 3.37
C ALA A 48 -0.51 11.47 2.22
N ARG A 49 -0.77 11.88 0.97
CA ARG A 49 -0.12 11.33 -0.23
C ARG A 49 1.42 11.36 -0.15
N PRO A 50 2.10 12.48 0.15
CA PRO A 50 3.57 12.48 0.25
C PRO A 50 4.11 11.47 1.27
N VAL A 51 3.45 11.35 2.42
CA VAL A 51 3.84 10.38 3.48
C VAL A 51 3.62 8.95 3.00
N ALA A 52 2.49 8.67 2.36
CA ALA A 52 2.19 7.36 1.79
C ALA A 52 3.22 6.95 0.72
N TRP A 53 3.55 7.84 -0.20
CA TRP A 53 4.52 7.56 -1.28
C TRP A 53 5.96 7.46 -0.77
N ALA A 54 6.33 8.21 0.28
CA ALA A 54 7.60 8.01 0.97
C ALA A 54 7.66 6.62 1.63
N ALA A 55 6.59 6.20 2.31
CA ALA A 55 6.49 4.87 2.90
C ALA A 55 6.56 3.77 1.84
N VAL A 56 5.85 3.92 0.71
CA VAL A 56 5.94 3.01 -0.44
C VAL A 56 7.37 2.91 -0.97
N ALA A 57 8.05 4.04 -1.16
CA ALA A 57 9.43 4.05 -1.63
C ALA A 57 10.35 3.28 -0.66
N VAL A 58 10.21 3.53 0.65
CA VAL A 58 10.96 2.79 1.68
C VAL A 58 10.68 1.29 1.59
N VAL A 59 9.41 0.87 1.51
CA VAL A 59 9.00 -0.55 1.42
C VAL A 59 9.58 -1.22 0.18
N VAL A 60 9.49 -0.57 -0.98
CA VAL A 60 9.98 -1.12 -2.25
C VAL A 60 11.50 -1.25 -2.23
N LEU A 61 12.22 -0.18 -1.87
CA LEU A 61 13.69 -0.18 -1.88
C LEU A 61 14.26 -1.17 -0.85
N SER A 62 13.72 -1.18 0.37
CA SER A 62 14.14 -2.14 1.39
C SER A 62 13.73 -3.58 1.04
N GLY A 63 12.58 -3.78 0.40
CA GLY A 63 12.15 -5.08 -0.11
C GLY A 63 13.10 -5.64 -1.16
N LEU A 64 13.49 -4.83 -2.14
CA LEU A 64 14.49 -5.20 -3.14
C LEU A 64 15.84 -5.53 -2.50
N TYR A 65 16.29 -4.72 -1.53
CA TYR A 65 17.52 -5.01 -0.78
C TYR A 65 17.44 -6.37 -0.08
N ASN A 66 16.35 -6.64 0.65
CA ASN A 66 16.17 -7.89 1.37
C ASN A 66 16.18 -9.12 0.44
N VAL A 67 15.65 -9.00 -0.78
CA VAL A 67 15.72 -10.08 -1.79
C VAL A 67 17.17 -10.43 -2.13
N THR A 68 18.05 -9.44 -2.31
CA THR A 68 19.47 -9.69 -2.65
C THR A 68 20.24 -10.40 -1.53
N ARG A 69 19.69 -10.45 -0.31
CA ARG A 69 20.31 -11.09 0.86
C ARG A 69 19.89 -12.55 1.06
N LEU A 70 18.96 -13.07 0.28
CA LEU A 70 18.46 -14.46 0.39
C LEU A 70 19.43 -15.52 -0.19
N GLY A 71 20.57 -15.11 -0.75
CA GLY A 71 21.54 -16.01 -1.38
C GLY A 71 21.30 -16.20 -2.89
N PRO A 72 21.99 -17.16 -3.55
CA PRO A 72 21.89 -17.36 -4.99
C PRO A 72 20.46 -17.67 -5.42
N LEU A 73 19.98 -16.97 -6.45
CA LEU A 73 18.60 -17.05 -6.92
C LEU A 73 18.21 -18.49 -7.31
N GLU A 74 19.16 -19.29 -7.83
CA GLU A 74 18.92 -20.69 -8.19
C GLU A 74 18.53 -21.55 -6.98
N ARG A 75 19.15 -21.33 -5.80
CA ARG A 75 18.83 -22.08 -4.58
C ARG A 75 17.46 -21.68 -4.02
N VAL A 76 17.12 -20.40 -4.10
CA VAL A 76 15.81 -19.89 -3.65
C VAL A 76 14.69 -20.41 -4.56
N LEU A 77 14.91 -20.42 -5.88
CA LEU A 77 13.96 -20.97 -6.86
C LEU A 77 13.76 -22.48 -6.70
N ALA A 78 14.82 -23.24 -6.41
CA ALA A 78 14.74 -24.68 -6.20
C ALA A 78 13.99 -25.10 -4.92
N SER A 79 13.92 -24.22 -3.91
CA SER A 79 13.31 -24.52 -2.59
C SER A 79 11.78 -24.32 -2.52
N GLY A 80 11.13 -23.90 -3.61
CA GLY A 80 9.73 -23.46 -3.59
C GLY A 80 9.50 -22.06 -2.97
N ALA A 81 10.43 -21.58 -2.13
CA ALA A 81 10.41 -20.23 -1.57
C ALA A 81 10.53 -19.13 -2.64
N GLY A 82 11.18 -19.43 -3.78
CA GLY A 82 11.30 -18.50 -4.90
C GLY A 82 9.97 -18.16 -5.57
N LEU A 83 9.03 -19.12 -5.66
CA LEU A 83 7.70 -18.85 -6.20
C LEU A 83 6.87 -17.97 -5.27
N LEU A 84 6.97 -18.21 -3.95
CA LEU A 84 6.33 -17.36 -2.93
C LEU A 84 6.89 -15.93 -2.95
N LEU A 85 8.21 -15.80 -3.12
CA LEU A 85 8.88 -14.51 -3.22
C LEU A 85 8.49 -13.75 -4.50
N ALA A 86 8.49 -14.43 -5.65
CA ALA A 86 8.06 -13.85 -6.92
C ALA A 86 6.60 -13.40 -6.86
N GLY A 87 5.72 -14.26 -6.30
CA GLY A 87 4.31 -13.92 -6.05
C GLY A 87 4.17 -12.69 -5.16
N LYS A 88 4.95 -12.59 -4.07
CA LYS A 88 4.98 -11.42 -3.19
C LYS A 88 5.36 -10.14 -3.95
N VAL A 89 6.39 -10.19 -4.80
CA VAL A 89 6.81 -9.03 -5.60
C VAL A 89 5.71 -8.59 -6.55
N VAL A 90 5.09 -9.52 -7.28
CA VAL A 90 3.97 -9.21 -8.19
C VAL A 90 2.81 -8.57 -7.42
N LEU A 91 2.46 -9.11 -6.25
CA LEU A 91 1.40 -8.55 -5.39
C LEU A 91 1.73 -7.13 -4.90
N VAL A 92 2.98 -6.88 -4.48
CA VAL A 92 3.42 -5.53 -4.08
C VAL A 92 3.34 -4.55 -5.25
N LEU A 93 3.77 -4.95 -6.45
CA LEU A 93 3.67 -4.10 -7.64
C LEU A 93 2.20 -3.80 -7.99
N ALA A 94 1.31 -4.79 -7.90
CA ALA A 94 -0.12 -4.61 -8.10
C ALA A 94 -0.70 -3.63 -7.05
N MET A 95 -0.33 -3.77 -5.78
CA MET A 95 -0.75 -2.84 -4.72
C MET A 95 -0.28 -1.40 -5.00
N VAL A 96 0.97 -1.21 -5.43
CA VAL A 96 1.50 0.12 -5.77
C VAL A 96 0.77 0.72 -6.96
N ALA A 97 0.48 -0.07 -8.00
CA ALA A 97 -0.30 0.38 -9.15
C ALA A 97 -1.73 0.78 -8.78
N LEU A 98 -2.40 0.00 -7.93
CA LEU A 98 -3.74 0.32 -7.42
C LEU A 98 -3.72 1.59 -6.55
N ALA A 99 -2.73 1.74 -5.68
CA ALA A 99 -2.55 2.94 -4.87
C ALA A 99 -2.27 4.18 -5.75
N ALA A 100 -1.46 4.04 -6.81
CA ALA A 100 -1.23 5.09 -7.80
C ALA A 100 -2.52 5.50 -8.50
N GLN A 101 -3.30 4.53 -8.97
CA GLN A 101 -4.58 4.79 -9.64
C GLN A 101 -5.52 5.54 -8.69
N ARG A 102 -5.60 5.10 -7.43
CA ARG A 102 -6.40 5.73 -6.38
C ARG A 102 -5.98 7.19 -6.13
N ASP A 103 -4.69 7.43 -5.90
CA ASP A 103 -4.15 8.73 -5.47
C ASP A 103 -3.99 9.76 -6.60
N PHE A 104 -3.74 9.30 -7.83
CA PHE A 104 -3.48 10.16 -8.98
C PHE A 104 -4.64 10.21 -9.98
N ALA A 105 -5.60 9.28 -9.92
CA ALA A 105 -6.83 9.37 -10.72
C ALA A 105 -8.06 9.67 -9.86
N GLN A 106 -8.36 8.84 -8.86
CA GLN A 106 -9.66 8.93 -8.16
C GLN A 106 -9.75 10.09 -7.18
N VAL A 107 -8.69 10.35 -6.39
CA VAL A 107 -8.67 11.49 -5.47
C VAL A 107 -8.76 12.84 -6.20
N PRO A 108 -8.04 13.08 -7.32
CA PRO A 108 -8.25 14.28 -8.12
C PRO A 108 -9.63 14.37 -8.76
N ARG A 109 -10.22 13.25 -9.21
CA ARG A 109 -11.60 13.21 -9.71
C ARG A 109 -12.60 13.62 -8.63
N LEU A 110 -12.42 13.12 -7.40
CA LEU A 110 -13.24 13.50 -6.25
C LEU A 110 -13.13 15.00 -5.97
N GLY A 111 -11.92 15.56 -5.97
CA GLY A 111 -11.69 16.99 -5.78
C GLY A 111 -12.36 17.86 -6.86
N ARG A 112 -12.29 17.44 -8.13
CA ARG A 112 -12.96 18.13 -9.24
C ARG A 112 -14.48 18.08 -9.13
N ALA A 113 -15.06 16.94 -8.79
CA ALA A 113 -16.50 16.81 -8.59
C ALA A 113 -16.99 17.73 -7.47
N LEU A 114 -16.25 17.80 -6.35
CA LEU A 114 -16.56 18.74 -5.26
C LEU A 114 -16.50 20.20 -5.71
N ALA A 115 -15.49 20.59 -6.47
CA ALA A 115 -15.33 21.95 -6.95
C ALA A 115 -16.42 22.35 -7.97
N ALA A 116 -16.91 21.40 -8.76
CA ALA A 116 -17.97 21.60 -9.74
C ALA A 116 -19.40 21.49 -9.16
N GLY A 117 -19.54 21.14 -7.87
CA GLY A 117 -20.85 20.85 -7.26
C GLY A 117 -21.51 19.57 -7.78
N GLU A 118 -20.74 18.68 -8.41
CA GLU A 118 -21.20 17.40 -8.92
C GLU A 118 -21.28 16.34 -7.81
N ALA A 119 -22.02 15.26 -8.05
CA ALA A 119 -22.16 14.17 -7.09
C ALA A 119 -20.82 13.44 -6.86
N PRO A 120 -20.25 13.46 -5.63
CA PRO A 120 -18.96 12.84 -5.34
C PRO A 120 -19.04 11.30 -5.18
N GLY A 121 -20.25 10.75 -5.16
CA GLY A 121 -20.54 9.34 -4.84
C GLY A 121 -19.73 8.33 -5.66
N PRO A 122 -19.67 8.41 -7.00
CA PRO A 122 -18.94 7.44 -7.82
C PRO A 122 -17.43 7.41 -7.53
N ALA A 123 -16.79 8.58 -7.43
CA ALA A 123 -15.36 8.67 -7.12
C ALA A 123 -15.06 8.17 -5.71
N LEU A 124 -15.89 8.53 -4.72
CA LEU A 124 -15.74 8.06 -3.35
C LEU A 124 -15.94 6.54 -3.22
N ALA A 125 -16.88 5.96 -3.96
CA ALA A 125 -17.10 4.52 -4.00
C ALA A 125 -15.90 3.78 -4.62
N ALA A 126 -15.35 4.29 -5.73
CA ALA A 126 -14.15 3.75 -6.36
C ALA A 126 -12.94 3.79 -5.41
N ILE A 127 -12.72 4.91 -4.70
CA ILE A 127 -11.66 5.03 -3.69
C ILE A 127 -11.85 3.99 -2.59
N ALA A 128 -13.07 3.86 -2.05
CA ALA A 128 -13.35 2.90 -0.99
C ALA A 128 -13.12 1.44 -1.42
N TRP A 129 -13.44 1.10 -2.68
CA TRP A 129 -13.20 -0.24 -3.21
C TRP A 129 -11.70 -0.51 -3.40
N LEU A 130 -10.97 0.44 -3.99
CA LEU A 130 -9.52 0.35 -4.17
C LEU A 130 -8.80 0.23 -2.83
N ASP A 131 -9.17 1.05 -1.84
CA ASP A 131 -8.57 1.02 -0.51
C ASP A 131 -8.77 -0.36 0.15
N ARG A 132 -9.97 -0.95 0.04
CA ARG A 132 -10.26 -2.31 0.56
C ARG A 132 -9.48 -3.39 -0.16
N LEU A 133 -9.38 -3.30 -1.50
CA LEU A 133 -8.62 -4.26 -2.29
C LEU A 133 -7.14 -4.21 -1.92
N VAL A 134 -6.54 -3.02 -1.84
CA VAL A 134 -5.14 -2.84 -1.44
C VAL A 134 -4.90 -3.35 -0.02
N LEU A 135 -5.83 -3.14 0.92
CA LEU A 135 -5.73 -3.69 2.28
C LEU A 135 -5.77 -5.23 2.29
N LEU A 136 -6.66 -5.84 1.52
CA LEU A 136 -6.72 -7.30 1.40
C LEU A 136 -5.40 -7.85 0.85
N LEU A 137 -4.87 -7.24 -0.22
CA LEU A 137 -3.58 -7.61 -0.80
C LEU A 137 -2.43 -7.39 0.20
N ALA A 138 -2.48 -6.33 1.01
CA ALA A 138 -1.48 -6.05 2.04
C ALA A 138 -1.44 -7.18 3.09
N LEU A 139 -2.60 -7.67 3.54
CA LEU A 139 -2.68 -8.79 4.48
C LEU A 139 -2.06 -10.06 3.89
N ILE A 140 -2.33 -10.35 2.61
CA ILE A 140 -1.74 -11.48 1.90
C ILE A 140 -0.21 -11.31 1.81
N VAL A 141 0.28 -10.15 1.41
CA VAL A 141 1.72 -9.85 1.28
C VAL A 141 2.44 -9.95 2.63
N VAL A 142 1.84 -9.48 3.71
CA VAL A 142 2.38 -9.61 5.07
C VAL A 142 2.44 -11.06 5.48
N TYR A 143 1.37 -11.83 5.27
CA TYR A 143 1.33 -13.26 5.56
C TYR A 143 2.41 -14.03 4.77
N LEU A 144 2.53 -13.77 3.47
CA LEU A 144 3.57 -14.38 2.63
C LEU A 144 4.98 -14.00 3.10
N GLY A 145 5.17 -12.75 3.55
CA GLY A 145 6.43 -12.31 4.15
C GLY A 145 6.80 -13.11 5.40
N LEU A 146 5.82 -13.37 6.28
CA LEU A 146 6.02 -14.20 7.47
C LEU A 146 6.28 -15.66 7.13
N ALA A 147 5.56 -16.22 6.16
CA ALA A 147 5.76 -17.59 5.69
C ALA A 147 7.18 -17.79 5.15
N VAL A 148 7.68 -16.86 4.31
CA VAL A 148 9.06 -16.90 3.78
C VAL A 148 10.09 -16.73 4.89
N SER A 149 9.81 -15.94 5.94
CA SER A 149 10.76 -15.77 7.06
C SER A 149 10.93 -17.02 7.95
N ARG A 150 10.03 -18.00 7.81
CA ARG A 150 10.02 -19.25 8.60
C ARG A 150 10.47 -20.48 7.80
N ALA A 151 10.67 -20.34 6.50
CA ALA A 151 11.14 -21.40 5.59
C ALA A 151 12.66 -21.39 5.51
#